data_AF-A0A958QEI8-F1
#
_entry.id   AF-A0A958QEI8-F1
#
_cell.length_a   1.000
_cell.length_b   1.000
_cell.length_c   1.000
_cell.angle_alpha   90.00
_cell.angle_beta   90.00
_cell.angle_gamma   90.00
#
_symmetry.space_group_name_H-M   'P 1'
#
loop_
_entity.id
_entity.type
_entity.pdbx_description
1 polymer ?
#
loop_
_entity_poly.entity_id
_entity_poly.type
_entity_poly.pdbx_seq_one_letter_code
_entity_poly.pdbx_strand_id
1 'polypeptide(L)'
;MNKSDLIKDLTQIKTRHLERLHNIEKEITSTLAATENTAPPEAKVFDDSRSAQFVNAQVLNLRTLLLEEKYRLQFIDQLIFQCDSHYEGQELSGFFHITLQKMAKVSATAEQAQAWKFIHQTAMAMKSLSERRENPLEFISGYLNTSPFLEPVEISQYLKRRDYTNAHENYTAQTISKERVGNSVREPLSQ
;
A
#
# COMPACT_ATOMS: atom_id res chain seq x y z
N MET A 1 -22.51 -11.07 -6.02
CA MET A 1 -21.28 -11.79 -5.61
C MET A 1 -21.63 -12.68 -4.42
N ASN A 2 -21.28 -13.96 -4.45
CA ASN A 2 -21.53 -14.87 -3.33
C ASN A 2 -20.53 -14.59 -2.19
N LYS A 3 -20.94 -14.85 -0.94
CA LYS A 3 -20.11 -14.71 0.26
C LYS A 3 -18.80 -15.52 0.15
N SER A 4 -18.89 -16.75 -0.35
CA SER A 4 -17.71 -17.62 -0.50
C SER A 4 -16.69 -17.04 -1.48
N ASP A 5 -17.13 -16.48 -2.60
CA ASP A 5 -16.25 -15.83 -3.58
C ASP A 5 -15.60 -14.58 -2.98
N LEU A 6 -16.39 -13.76 -2.28
CA LEU A 6 -15.88 -12.56 -1.59
C LEU A 6 -14.78 -12.88 -0.57
N ILE A 7 -15.00 -13.90 0.27
CA ILE A 7 -14.00 -14.34 1.26
C ILE A 7 -12.76 -14.89 0.57
N LYS A 8 -12.93 -15.66 -0.51
CA LYS A 8 -11.82 -16.19 -1.29
C LYS A 8 -10.96 -15.08 -1.88
N ASP A 9 -11.58 -14.04 -2.45
CA ASP A 9 -10.85 -12.93 -3.04
C ASP A 9 -10.14 -12.07 -1.98
N LEU A 10 -10.79 -11.81 -0.84
CA LEU A 10 -10.14 -11.15 0.30
C LEU A 10 -8.97 -11.97 0.85
N THR A 11 -9.08 -13.30 0.86
CA THR A 11 -7.99 -14.19 1.28
C THR A 11 -6.83 -14.13 0.29
N GLN A 12 -7.09 -14.04 -1.01
CA GLN A 12 -6.02 -13.82 -2.00
C GLN A 12 -5.31 -12.48 -1.79
N ILE A 13 -6.06 -11.41 -1.50
CA ILE A 13 -5.48 -10.09 -1.16
C ILE A 13 -4.60 -10.24 0.09
N LYS A 14 -5.09 -10.91 1.14
CA LYS A 14 -4.31 -11.20 2.36
C LYS A 14 -2.99 -11.92 2.05
N THR A 15 -3.02 -12.98 1.25
CA THR A 15 -1.83 -13.76 0.89
C THR A 15 -0.77 -12.88 0.22
N ARG A 16 -1.16 -12.02 -0.73
CA ARG A 16 -0.21 -11.09 -1.39
C ARG A 16 0.45 -10.14 -0.38
N HIS A 17 -0.32 -9.62 0.59
CA HIS A 17 0.24 -8.75 1.64
C HIS A 17 1.13 -9.52 2.63
N LEU A 18 0.84 -10.78 2.94
CA LEU A 18 1.72 -11.64 3.74
C LEU A 18 3.06 -11.90 3.05
N GLU A 19 3.04 -12.17 1.74
CA GLU A 19 4.26 -12.32 0.95
C GLU A 19 5.09 -11.03 0.92
N ARG A 20 4.44 -9.88 0.74
CA ARG A 20 5.10 -8.56 0.81
C ARG A 20 5.72 -8.31 2.19
N LEU A 21 5.00 -8.61 3.26
CA LEU A 21 5.52 -8.49 4.63
C LEU A 21 6.79 -9.33 4.81
N HIS A 22 6.75 -10.60 4.39
CA HIS A 22 7.89 -11.50 4.49
C HIS A 22 9.11 -11.01 3.68
N ASN A 23 8.87 -10.47 2.48
CA ASN A 23 9.93 -9.90 1.65
C ASN A 23 10.58 -8.68 2.33
N ILE A 24 9.78 -7.79 2.93
CA ILE A 24 10.30 -6.63 3.68
C ILE A 24 11.13 -7.09 4.88
N GLU A 25 10.67 -8.08 5.64
CA GLU A 25 11.43 -8.64 6.79
C GLU A 25 12.78 -9.25 6.34
N LYS A 26 12.77 -9.94 5.21
CA LYS A 26 13.99 -10.49 4.59
C LYS A 26 14.94 -9.38 4.16
N GLU A 27 14.45 -8.32 3.53
CA GLU A 27 15.25 -7.16 3.12
C GLU A 27 15.86 -6.42 4.32
N ILE A 28 15.11 -6.24 5.41
CA ILE A 28 15.64 -5.67 6.66
C ILE A 28 16.79 -6.54 7.18
N THR A 29 16.58 -7.85 7.28
CA THR A 29 17.60 -8.78 7.79
C THR A 29 18.85 -8.78 6.91
N SER A 30 18.67 -8.78 5.58
CA SER A 30 19.77 -8.70 4.61
C SER A 30 20.55 -7.38 4.71
N THR A 31 19.85 -6.27 4.89
CA THR A 31 20.47 -4.93 5.00
C THR A 31 21.30 -4.84 6.29
N LEU A 32 20.78 -5.36 7.40
CA LEU A 32 21.50 -5.41 8.67
C LEU A 32 22.73 -6.33 8.60
N ALA A 33 22.59 -7.54 8.02
CA ALA A 33 23.72 -8.45 7.85
C ALA A 33 24.82 -7.86 6.93
N ALA A 34 24.45 -7.13 5.86
CA ALA A 34 25.41 -6.45 5.01
C ALA A 34 26.19 -5.36 5.76
N THR A 35 25.55 -4.70 6.73
CA THR A 35 26.17 -3.64 7.54
C THR A 35 27.10 -4.19 8.62
N GLU A 36 26.81 -5.36 9.18
CA GLU A 36 27.70 -6.04 10.12
C GLU A 36 28.97 -6.56 9.43
N ASN A 37 28.87 -6.99 8.17
CA ASN A 37 30.01 -7.51 7.39
C ASN A 37 30.88 -6.43 6.71
N THR A 38 30.47 -5.16 6.73
CA THR A 38 31.19 -4.03 6.13
C THR A 38 31.88 -3.14 7.15
N ALA A 39 32.17 -3.64 8.36
CA ALA A 39 33.06 -2.97 9.33
C ALA A 39 34.52 -3.45 9.18
N PRO A 40 35.37 -2.84 8.34
CA PRO A 40 36.80 -3.06 8.39
C PRO A 40 37.46 -2.27 9.55
N PRO A 41 38.57 -2.79 10.11
CA PRO A 41 39.32 -2.14 11.16
C PRO A 41 40.01 -0.88 10.61
N GLU A 42 39.85 0.24 11.32
CA GLU A 42 40.77 1.38 11.36
C GLU A 42 41.30 1.90 10.00
N ALA A 43 40.48 2.56 9.18
CA ALA A 43 40.85 3.75 8.38
C ALA A 43 39.78 4.11 7.33
N LYS A 44 38.88 5.06 7.64
CA LYS A 44 38.22 6.03 6.70
C LYS A 44 37.05 6.78 7.36
N VAL A 45 37.33 7.51 8.43
CA VAL A 45 36.34 8.22 9.28
C VAL A 45 35.42 9.22 8.53
N PHE A 46 35.75 9.64 7.31
CA PHE A 46 34.99 10.65 6.57
C PHE A 46 33.92 10.11 5.60
N ASP A 47 34.06 8.86 5.11
CA ASP A 47 33.11 8.25 4.14
C ASP A 47 32.07 7.35 4.85
N ASP A 48 32.42 6.85 6.03
CA ASP A 48 31.58 5.97 6.85
C ASP A 48 30.34 6.69 7.40
N SER A 49 30.43 8.00 7.66
CA SER A 49 29.31 8.78 8.20
C SER A 49 28.14 8.92 7.22
N ARG A 50 28.43 9.12 5.92
CA ARG A 50 27.38 9.21 4.89
C ARG A 50 26.80 7.85 4.56
N SER A 51 27.64 6.81 4.53
CA SER A 51 27.23 5.42 4.31
C SER A 51 26.33 4.91 5.44
N ALA A 52 26.70 5.18 6.70
CA ALA A 52 25.89 4.82 7.87
C ALA A 52 24.55 5.59 7.92
N GLN A 53 24.54 6.88 7.56
CA GLN A 53 23.31 7.67 7.46
C GLN A 53 22.37 7.12 6.38
N PHE A 54 22.91 6.74 5.23
CA PHE A 54 22.13 6.17 4.13
C PHE A 54 21.51 4.81 4.49
N VAL A 55 22.31 3.92 5.10
CA VAL A 55 21.82 2.64 5.62
C VAL A 55 20.73 2.84 6.67
N ASN A 56 20.94 3.74 7.63
CA ASN A 56 19.93 4.03 8.66
C ASN A 56 18.63 4.56 8.05
N ALA A 57 18.71 5.42 7.04
CA ALA A 57 17.54 5.90 6.31
C ALA A 57 16.80 4.76 5.58
N GLN A 58 17.53 3.82 4.96
CA GLN A 58 16.92 2.65 4.33
C GLN A 58 16.24 1.73 5.35
N VAL A 59 16.91 1.40 6.45
CA VAL A 59 16.33 0.56 7.51
C VAL A 59 15.10 1.22 8.12
N LEU A 60 15.13 2.54 8.33
CA LEU A 60 13.97 3.29 8.82
C LEU A 60 12.81 3.21 7.83
N ASN A 61 13.07 3.40 6.53
CA ASN A 61 12.05 3.28 5.50
C ASN A 61 11.43 1.86 5.48
N LEU A 62 12.27 0.82 5.50
CA LEU A 62 11.80 -0.57 5.55
C LEU A 62 10.97 -0.87 6.79
N ARG A 63 11.34 -0.30 7.95
CA ARG A 63 10.55 -0.42 9.19
C ARG A 63 9.18 0.27 9.08
N THR A 64 9.13 1.43 8.43
CA THR A 64 7.86 2.11 8.13
C THR A 64 6.98 1.25 7.22
N LEU A 65 7.55 0.69 6.14
CA LEU A 65 6.83 -0.21 5.23
C LEU A 65 6.34 -1.48 5.95
N LEU A 66 7.14 -2.02 6.87
CA LEU A 66 6.75 -3.17 7.69
C LEU A 66 5.54 -2.84 8.58
N LEU A 67 5.55 -1.67 9.24
CA LEU A 67 4.45 -1.22 10.09
C LEU A 67 3.17 -1.02 9.28
N GLU A 68 3.30 -0.36 8.13
CA GLU A 68 2.25 -0.15 7.14
C GLU A 68 1.60 -1.47 6.69
N GLU A 69 2.40 -2.47 6.31
CA GLU A 69 1.88 -3.79 5.92
C GLU A 69 1.17 -4.52 7.06
N LYS A 70 1.65 -4.38 8.30
CA LYS A 70 0.96 -4.95 9.47
C LYS A 70 -0.44 -4.35 9.64
N TYR A 71 -0.59 -3.04 9.45
CA TYR A 71 -1.91 -2.41 9.48
C TYR A 71 -2.82 -2.86 8.33
N ARG A 72 -2.28 -3.02 7.11
CA ARG A 72 -3.04 -3.58 5.98
C ARG A 72 -3.56 -4.98 6.28
N LEU A 73 -2.72 -5.85 6.83
CA LEU A 73 -3.10 -7.21 7.20
C LEU A 73 -4.19 -7.24 8.28
N GLN A 74 -4.02 -6.45 9.34
CA GLN A 74 -5.03 -6.32 10.39
C GLN A 74 -6.38 -5.84 9.83
N PHE A 75 -6.35 -4.86 8.93
CA PHE A 75 -7.54 -4.37 8.26
C PHE A 75 -8.22 -5.46 7.42
N ILE A 76 -7.45 -6.21 6.62
CA ILE A 76 -7.99 -7.29 5.79
C ILE A 76 -8.59 -8.39 6.66
N ASP A 77 -7.95 -8.74 7.78
CA ASP A 77 -8.48 -9.74 8.72
C ASP A 77 -9.80 -9.31 9.32
N GLN A 78 -9.90 -8.05 9.76
CA GLN A 78 -11.16 -7.50 10.24
C GLN A 78 -12.21 -7.50 9.14
N LEU A 79 -11.85 -7.16 7.90
CA LEU A 79 -12.79 -7.14 6.78
C LEU A 79 -13.30 -8.54 6.45
N ILE A 80 -12.43 -9.55 6.42
CA ILE A 80 -12.79 -10.97 6.26
C ILE A 80 -13.76 -11.38 7.36
N PHE A 81 -13.45 -11.06 8.61
CA PHE A 81 -14.32 -11.39 9.74
C PHE A 81 -15.71 -10.76 9.62
N GLN A 82 -15.79 -9.49 9.20
CA GLN A 82 -17.06 -8.80 8.99
C GLN A 82 -17.85 -9.39 7.82
N CYS A 83 -17.18 -9.71 6.71
CA CYS A 83 -17.80 -10.41 5.57
C CYS A 83 -18.32 -11.78 5.99
N ASP A 84 -17.57 -12.52 6.81
CA ASP A 84 -17.99 -13.83 7.27
C ASP A 84 -19.18 -13.73 8.24
N SER A 85 -19.15 -12.79 9.17
CA SER A 85 -20.15 -12.69 10.23
C SER A 85 -21.46 -12.02 9.79
N HIS A 86 -21.40 -11.10 8.82
CA HIS A 86 -22.51 -10.16 8.57
C HIS A 86 -22.90 -9.96 7.09
N TYR A 87 -22.19 -10.54 6.13
CA TYR A 87 -22.56 -10.40 4.72
C TYR A 87 -23.58 -11.47 4.31
N GLU A 88 -24.80 -11.02 4.01
CA GLU A 88 -25.94 -11.86 3.65
C GLU A 88 -26.35 -11.75 2.16
N GLY A 89 -25.43 -11.29 1.30
CA GLY A 89 -25.68 -11.15 -0.15
C GLY A 89 -26.31 -9.83 -0.59
N GLN A 90 -26.35 -8.84 0.30
CA GLN A 90 -26.76 -7.47 -0.02
C GLN A 90 -25.77 -6.77 -0.98
N GLU A 91 -26.14 -5.57 -1.42
CA GLU A 91 -25.32 -4.74 -2.29
C GLU A 91 -23.97 -4.42 -1.62
N LEU A 92 -22.87 -4.74 -2.31
CA LEU A 92 -21.54 -4.82 -1.70
C LEU A 92 -21.00 -3.44 -1.30
N SER A 93 -21.27 -2.38 -2.08
CA SER A 93 -20.81 -1.04 -1.74
C SER A 93 -21.53 -0.52 -0.50
N GLY A 94 -22.84 -0.71 -0.40
CA GLY A 94 -23.64 -0.39 0.79
C GLY A 94 -23.18 -1.15 2.02
N PHE A 95 -22.92 -2.46 1.89
CA PHE A 95 -22.37 -3.26 2.98
C PHE A 95 -21.02 -2.72 3.46
N PHE A 96 -20.06 -2.53 2.56
CA PHE A 96 -18.74 -2.03 2.93
C PHE A 96 -18.79 -0.61 3.49
N HIS A 97 -19.64 0.27 2.95
CA HIS A 97 -19.84 1.60 3.51
C HIS A 97 -20.19 1.56 5.00
N ILE A 98 -21.21 0.78 5.36
CA ILE A 98 -21.69 0.67 6.74
C ILE A 98 -20.63 -0.01 7.63
N THR A 99 -20.06 -1.11 7.16
CA THR A 99 -19.07 -1.90 7.91
C THR A 99 -17.81 -1.09 8.18
N LEU A 100 -17.25 -0.44 7.15
CA LEU A 100 -16.05 0.38 7.29
C LEU A 100 -16.28 1.61 8.17
N GLN A 101 -17.47 2.23 8.12
CA GLN A 101 -17.79 3.31 9.06
C GLN A 101 -17.78 2.84 10.52
N LYS A 102 -18.33 1.64 10.80
CA LYS A 102 -18.30 1.06 12.15
C LYS A 102 -16.87 0.76 12.59
N MET A 103 -16.08 0.14 11.71
CA MET A 103 -14.66 -0.15 11.97
C MET A 103 -13.84 1.13 12.23
N ALA A 104 -14.06 2.18 11.45
CA ALA A 104 -13.39 3.47 11.63
C ALA A 104 -13.71 4.08 13.00
N LYS A 105 -14.98 4.04 13.44
CA LYS A 105 -15.38 4.53 14.76
C LYS A 105 -14.68 3.79 15.90
N VAL A 106 -14.66 2.46 15.83
CA VAL A 106 -13.98 1.62 16.84
C VAL A 106 -12.48 1.90 16.85
N SER A 107 -11.86 1.98 15.67
CA SER A 107 -10.43 2.27 15.52
C SER A 107 -10.05 3.67 16.02
N ALA A 108 -10.93 4.67 15.87
CA ALA A 108 -10.68 6.03 16.34
C ALA A 108 -10.61 6.12 17.87
N THR A 109 -11.29 5.22 18.58
CA THR A 109 -11.31 5.16 20.05
C THR A 109 -10.26 4.21 20.64
N ALA A 110 -9.57 3.44 19.81
CA ALA A 110 -8.53 2.52 20.26
C ALA A 110 -7.20 3.26 20.54
N GLU A 111 -6.35 2.70 21.40
CA GLU A 111 -5.00 3.25 21.68
C GLU A 111 -4.13 3.40 20.41
N GLN A 112 -4.47 2.68 19.34
CA GLN A 112 -3.81 2.72 18.03
C GLN A 112 -4.68 3.45 16.98
N ALA A 113 -5.06 4.69 17.29
CA ALA A 113 -5.92 5.55 16.45
C ALA A 113 -5.26 6.06 15.14
N GLN A 114 -4.28 5.37 14.59
CA GLN A 114 -3.66 5.80 13.32
C GLN A 114 -4.41 5.24 12.10
N ALA A 115 -5.03 4.06 12.27
CA ALA A 115 -5.72 3.32 11.22
C ALA A 115 -7.08 3.91 10.79
N TRP A 116 -7.78 4.64 11.67
CA TRP A 116 -9.17 5.02 11.43
C TRP A 116 -9.33 5.97 10.23
N LYS A 117 -8.33 6.82 9.96
CA LYS A 117 -8.38 7.77 8.83
C LYS A 117 -8.46 7.01 7.52
N PHE A 118 -7.61 5.98 7.35
CA PHE A 118 -7.63 5.14 6.16
C PHE A 118 -8.99 4.47 6.01
N ILE A 119 -9.47 3.81 7.06
CA ILE A 119 -10.75 3.10 7.05
C ILE A 119 -11.91 4.06 6.74
N HIS A 120 -11.89 5.25 7.31
CA HIS A 120 -12.91 6.28 7.09
C HIS A 120 -12.92 6.78 5.63
N GLN A 121 -11.75 7.07 5.06
CA GLN A 121 -11.63 7.48 3.66
C GLN A 121 -12.16 6.40 2.71
N THR A 122 -11.81 5.13 2.96
CA THR A 122 -12.34 3.99 2.21
C THR A 122 -13.86 3.90 2.34
N ALA A 123 -14.41 4.11 3.54
CA ALA A 123 -15.85 4.11 3.77
C ALA A 123 -16.57 5.23 2.98
N MET A 124 -15.98 6.42 2.93
CA MET A 124 -16.50 7.54 2.13
C MET A 124 -16.50 7.21 0.64
N ALA A 125 -15.43 6.56 0.15
CA ALA A 125 -15.35 6.08 -1.22
C ALA A 125 -16.49 5.15 -1.61
N MET A 126 -16.80 4.18 -0.75
CA MET A 126 -17.85 3.19 -1.00
C MET A 126 -19.21 3.84 -1.26
N LYS A 127 -19.50 4.99 -0.63
CA LYS A 127 -20.73 5.76 -0.88
C LYS A 127 -20.74 6.39 -2.28
N SER A 128 -19.58 6.79 -2.79
CA SER A 128 -19.44 7.45 -4.09
C SER A 128 -19.31 6.48 -5.27
N LEU A 129 -18.89 5.22 -5.05
CA LEU A 129 -18.75 4.16 -6.08
C LEU A 129 -20.07 3.71 -6.73
N SER A 130 -21.15 4.49 -6.57
CA SER A 130 -22.48 4.26 -7.13
C SER A 130 -22.55 4.25 -8.68
N GLU A 131 -21.43 4.44 -9.39
CA GLU A 131 -21.36 4.15 -10.82
C GLU A 131 -21.49 2.63 -11.01
N ARG A 132 -22.58 2.16 -11.65
CA ARG A 132 -23.02 0.76 -11.80
C ARG A 132 -22.00 -0.26 -12.36
N ARG A 133 -20.76 0.13 -12.61
CA ARG A 133 -19.69 -0.71 -13.21
C ARG A 133 -18.44 -0.85 -12.35
N GLU A 134 -18.35 -0.17 -11.21
CA GLU A 134 -17.16 -0.24 -10.36
C GLU A 134 -17.26 -1.41 -9.37
N ASN A 135 -16.19 -2.19 -9.25
CA ASN A 135 -16.12 -3.30 -8.31
C ASN A 135 -15.58 -2.80 -6.95
N PRO A 136 -16.37 -2.82 -5.87
CA PRO A 136 -15.94 -2.32 -4.56
C PRO A 136 -14.70 -3.03 -4.03
N LEU A 137 -14.50 -4.31 -4.37
CA LEU A 137 -13.36 -5.09 -3.91
C LEU A 137 -12.08 -4.68 -4.64
N GLU A 138 -12.15 -4.45 -5.96
CA GLU A 138 -11.03 -3.91 -6.74
C GLU A 138 -10.64 -2.52 -6.27
N PHE A 139 -11.63 -1.67 -5.93
CA PHE A 139 -11.36 -0.39 -5.30
C PHE A 139 -10.58 -0.55 -4.00
N ILE A 140 -11.06 -1.39 -3.07
CA ILE A 140 -10.40 -1.58 -1.76
C ILE A 140 -8.98 -2.11 -1.96
N SER A 141 -8.80 -3.08 -2.85
CA SER A 141 -7.47 -3.63 -3.18
C SER A 141 -6.55 -2.56 -3.77
N GLY A 142 -7.03 -1.77 -4.74
CA GLY A 142 -6.26 -0.69 -5.34
C GLY A 142 -5.85 0.37 -4.30
N TYR A 143 -6.79 0.77 -3.44
CA TYR A 143 -6.54 1.79 -2.43
C TYR A 143 -5.57 1.29 -1.36
N LEU A 144 -5.66 0.02 -0.94
CA LEU A 144 -4.68 -0.62 -0.06
C LEU A 144 -3.26 -0.61 -0.65
N ASN A 145 -3.13 -0.77 -1.95
CA ASN A 145 -1.83 -0.85 -2.62
C ASN A 145 -1.18 0.51 -2.88
N THR A 146 -1.99 1.55 -3.06
CA THR A 146 -1.52 2.87 -3.52
C THR A 146 -1.49 3.93 -2.43
N SER A 147 -2.35 3.81 -1.42
CA SER A 147 -2.40 4.75 -0.31
C SER A 147 -1.57 4.23 0.87
N PRO A 148 -0.72 5.07 1.49
CA PRO A 148 -0.23 4.80 2.83
C PRO A 148 -1.41 4.64 3.79
N PHE A 149 -1.23 3.79 4.79
CA PHE A 149 -2.24 3.46 5.78
C PHE A 149 -2.21 4.48 6.93
N LEU A 150 -1.02 4.93 7.32
CA LEU A 150 -0.82 5.93 8.37
C LEU A 150 -1.16 7.36 7.89
N GLU A 151 -0.85 7.65 6.64
CA GLU A 151 -1.12 8.94 5.99
C GLU A 151 -1.90 8.72 4.69
N PRO A 152 -3.22 8.44 4.80
CA PRO A 152 -4.01 8.06 3.65
C PRO A 152 -4.17 9.20 2.64
N VAL A 153 -4.06 8.85 1.36
CA VAL A 153 -4.36 9.74 0.24
C VAL A 153 -5.84 10.13 0.32
N GLU A 154 -6.14 11.41 0.23
CA GLU A 154 -7.52 11.88 0.29
C GLU A 154 -8.37 11.23 -0.82
N ILE A 155 -9.57 10.77 -0.48
CA ILE A 155 -10.38 10.01 -1.43
C ILE A 155 -10.73 10.79 -2.70
N SER A 156 -10.93 12.10 -2.56
CA SER A 156 -11.21 13.00 -3.68
C SER A 156 -10.06 13.03 -4.70
N GLN A 157 -8.82 12.84 -4.25
CA GLN A 157 -7.63 12.80 -5.11
C GLN A 157 -7.47 11.42 -5.75
N TYR A 158 -7.73 10.35 -4.99
CA TYR A 158 -7.63 8.99 -5.49
C TYR A 158 -8.69 8.68 -6.56
N LEU A 159 -9.96 9.07 -6.33
CA LEU A 159 -11.04 8.89 -7.30
C LEU A 159 -10.79 9.62 -8.63
N LYS A 160 -10.09 10.76 -8.62
CA LYS A 160 -9.71 11.49 -9.85
C LYS A 160 -8.73 10.70 -10.71
N ARG A 161 -7.86 9.90 -10.10
CA ARG A 161 -6.84 9.11 -10.83
C ARG A 161 -7.43 7.83 -11.43
N ARG A 162 -8.51 7.31 -10.84
CA ARG A 162 -9.15 6.04 -11.23
C ARG A 162 -8.14 4.87 -11.32
N ASP A 163 -7.15 4.87 -10.44
CA ASP A 163 -6.09 3.86 -10.37
C ASP A 163 -6.64 2.43 -10.13
N TYR A 164 -7.90 2.31 -9.69
CA TYR A 164 -8.59 1.04 -9.43
C TYR A 164 -9.42 0.50 -10.61
N THR A 165 -9.62 1.26 -11.70
CA THR A 165 -10.34 0.78 -12.89
C THR A 165 -9.41 0.24 -13.98
N ASN A 166 -8.12 0.55 -13.87
CA ASN A 166 -7.08 0.08 -14.79
C ASN A 166 -6.23 -0.92 -14.01
N ALA A 167 -6.45 -2.22 -14.22
CA ALA A 167 -5.81 -3.31 -13.49
C ALA A 167 -4.28 -3.46 -13.70
N HIS A 168 -3.53 -2.36 -13.71
CA HIS A 168 -2.08 -2.36 -13.92
C HIS A 168 -1.34 -1.73 -12.77
N GLU A 169 -0.39 -2.51 -12.28
CA GLU A 169 0.85 -2.11 -11.63
C GLU A 169 1.25 -0.69 -12.06
N ASN A 170 0.90 0.29 -11.25
CA ASN A 170 1.53 1.59 -11.30
C ASN A 170 2.97 1.40 -10.82
N TYR A 171 3.83 0.86 -11.70
CA TYR A 171 5.20 1.33 -11.76
C TYR A 171 5.08 2.83 -11.87
N THR A 172 5.39 3.52 -10.77
CA THR A 172 5.60 4.94 -10.75
C THR A 172 6.38 5.29 -12.01
N ALA A 173 5.71 5.98 -12.93
CA ALA A 173 6.37 6.53 -14.10
C ALA A 173 7.51 7.39 -13.55
N GLN A 174 8.73 6.87 -13.61
CA GLN A 174 9.91 7.66 -13.35
C GLN A 174 9.83 8.81 -14.34
N THR A 175 9.63 10.02 -13.82
CA THR A 175 9.80 11.23 -14.62
C THR A 175 11.18 11.16 -15.24
N ILE A 176 11.23 10.82 -16.52
CA ILE A 176 12.45 10.92 -17.31
C ILE A 176 12.82 12.40 -17.25
N SER A 177 13.93 12.72 -16.59
CA SER A 177 14.40 14.10 -16.52
C SER A 177 14.55 14.63 -17.95
N LYS A 178 14.15 15.89 -18.18
CA LYS A 178 14.20 16.53 -19.50
C LYS A 178 15.59 16.45 -20.17
N GLU A 179 16.64 16.25 -19.38
CA GLU A 179 18.02 16.06 -19.82
C GLU A 179 18.22 14.77 -20.63
N ARG A 180 17.44 13.70 -20.39
CA ARG A 180 17.57 12.43 -21.15
C ARG A 180 16.89 12.46 -22.52
N VAL A 181 15.94 13.35 -22.76
CA VAL A 181 15.21 13.42 -24.05
C VAL A 181 16.02 14.17 -25.12
N GLY A 182 16.97 15.02 -24.73
CA GLY A 182 17.77 15.82 -25.65
C GLY A 182 18.90 15.08 -26.38
N ASN A 183 19.32 13.90 -25.89
CA ASN A 183 20.51 13.22 -26.40
C ASN A 183 20.25 12.13 -27.47
N SER A 184 18.99 11.84 -27.80
CA SER A 184 18.63 10.77 -28.76
C SER A 184 18.26 11.27 -30.16
N VAL A 185 18.37 12.57 -30.45
CA VAL A 185 17.94 13.18 -31.73
C VAL A 185 19.11 13.71 -32.56
N ARG A 186 20.34 13.21 -32.33
CA ARG A 186 21.51 13.58 -33.15
C ARG A 186 22.28 12.36 -33.63
N GLU A 187 21.63 11.54 -34.45
CA GLU A 187 22.35 10.81 -35.49
C GLU A 187 22.16 11.58 -36.80
N PRO A 188 23.23 12.13 -37.40
CA PRO A 188 23.13 12.67 -38.75
C PRO A 188 22.94 11.50 -39.72
N LEU A 189 21.89 11.57 -40.55
CA LEU A 189 21.76 10.73 -41.74
C LEU A 189 22.99 10.99 -42.62
N SER A 190 23.97 10.09 -42.54
CA SER A 190 25.09 10.03 -43.46
C SER A 190 24.56 9.67 -44.85
N GLN A 191 24.96 10.51 -45.82
CA GLN A 191 24.63 10.48 -47.24
C GLN A 191 25.03 9.18 -47.94
#